data_AF-A0A2R6CHX6-F1
#
_entry.id   AF-A0A2R6CHX6-F1
#
_cell.length_a   1.000
_cell.length_b   1.000
_cell.length_c   1.000
_cell.angle_alpha   90.00
_cell.angle_beta   90.00
_cell.angle_gamma   90.00
#
_symmetry.space_group_name_H-M   'P 1'
#
loop_
_entity.id
_entity.type
_entity.pdbx_description
1 polymer ?
#
loop_
_entity_poly.entity_id
_entity_poly.type
_entity_poly.pdbx_seq_one_letter_code
_entity_poly.pdbx_strand_id
1 'polypeptide(L)' 'MSETESDPGHEDKRAYEFRKVIEELSEYRGSGTQLVTIYVPEERQLSDVVAHVTQEHSEASNIKSKQTRTNVQDALK' A
#
# COMPACT_ATOMS: atom_id res chain seq x y z
N MET A 1 -16.84 25.78 9.18
CA MET A 1 -17.33 24.81 8.19
C MET A 1 -16.88 25.36 6.86
N SER A 2 -15.73 24.91 6.38
CA SER A 2 -15.18 25.41 5.11
C SER A 2 -15.75 24.52 4.01
N GLU A 3 -16.67 25.09 3.24
CA GLU A 3 -17.17 24.53 2.00
C GLU A 3 -15.97 24.41 1.04
N THR A 4 -15.51 23.18 0.81
CA THR A 4 -14.59 22.91 -0.29
C THR A 4 -15.44 22.91 -1.56
N GLU A 5 -15.56 24.08 -2.20
CA GLU A 5 -16.03 24.16 -3.57
C GLU A 5 -15.06 23.36 -4.46
N SER A 6 -15.56 22.26 -5.00
CA SER A 6 -14.86 21.40 -5.94
C SER A 6 -14.76 22.09 -7.30
N ASP A 7 -13.62 22.75 -7.54
CA ASP A 7 -13.22 23.29 -8.84
C ASP A 7 -12.96 22.14 -9.84
N PRO A 8 -13.64 22.08 -11.01
CA PRO A 8 -13.54 20.95 -11.95
C PRO A 8 -12.11 20.73 -12.48
N GLY A 9 -11.27 21.77 -12.56
CA GLY A 9 -9.87 21.63 -12.98
C GLY A 9 -8.99 20.88 -11.97
N HIS A 10 -9.42 20.78 -10.71
CA HIS A 10 -8.71 20.05 -9.65
C HIS A 10 -9.01 18.55 -9.68
N GLU A 11 -10.21 18.15 -10.13
CA GLU A 11 -10.62 16.75 -10.22
C GLU A 11 -9.92 16.03 -11.37
N ASP A 12 -9.83 16.68 -12.54
CA ASP A 12 -9.09 16.16 -13.71
C ASP A 12 -7.60 15.96 -13.42
N LYS A 13 -6.99 16.89 -12.67
CA LYS A 13 -5.59 16.75 -12.22
C LYS A 13 -5.39 15.56 -11.29
N ARG A 14 -6.26 15.41 -10.28
CA ARG A 14 -6.18 14.28 -9.32
C ARG A 14 -6.38 12.94 -10.02
N ALA A 15 -7.31 12.85 -10.96
CA ALA A 15 -7.53 11.65 -11.75
C ALA A 15 -6.31 11.30 -12.63
N TYR A 16 -5.68 12.30 -13.23
CA TYR A 16 -4.46 12.11 -14.02
C TYR A 16 -3.27 11.65 -13.15
N GLU A 17 -3.05 12.29 -12.01
CA GLU A 17 -1.99 11.90 -11.06
C GLU A 17 -2.21 10.48 -10.54
N PHE A 18 -3.45 10.13 -10.19
CA PHE A 18 -3.80 8.78 -9.75
C PHE A 18 -3.50 7.75 -10.83
N ARG A 19 -3.92 8.01 -12.08
CA ARG A 19 -3.63 7.09 -13.19
C ARG A 19 -2.13 6.92 -13.42
N LYS A 20 -1.36 8.01 -13.36
CA LYS A 20 0.10 7.96 -13.49
C LYS A 20 0.75 7.11 -12.40
N VAL A 21 0.32 7.26 -11.14
CA VAL A 21 0.81 6.44 -10.03
C VAL A 21 0.49 4.96 -10.25
N ILE A 22 -0.72 4.63 -10.73
CA ILE A 22 -1.08 3.25 -11.07
C ILE A 22 -0.22 2.71 -12.21
N GLU A 23 0.05 3.50 -13.25
CA GLU A 23 0.94 3.12 -14.35
C GLU A 23 2.36 2.83 -13.83
N GLU A 24 2.95 3.74 -13.03
CA GLU A 24 4.26 3.52 -12.40
C GLU A 24 4.27 2.26 -11.52
N LEU A 25 3.26 2.07 -10.66
CA LEU A 25 3.13 0.87 -9.82
C LEU A 25 3.02 -0.41 -10.65
N SER A 26 2.37 -0.35 -11.82
CA SER A 26 2.20 -1.48 -12.73
C SER A 26 3.48 -1.89 -13.45
N GLU A 27 4.51 -1.03 -13.49
CA GLU A 27 5.81 -1.35 -14.08
C GLU A 27 6.68 -2.19 -13.14
N TYR A 28 6.47 -2.10 -11.82
CA TYR A 28 7.23 -2.89 -10.87
C TYR A 28 6.95 -4.39 -11.07
N ARG A 29 8.04 -5.16 -11.11
CA ARG A 29 8.05 -6.62 -11.21
C ARG A 29 8.96 -7.16 -10.11
N GLY A 30 8.41 -8.01 -9.27
CA GLY A 30 9.16 -8.78 -8.27
C GLY A 30 9.09 -10.27 -8.59
N SER A 31 10.14 -11.02 -8.22
CA SER A 31 10.10 -12.48 -8.29
C SER A 31 9.64 -13.05 -6.95
N GLY A 32 8.58 -13.86 -6.95
CA GLY A 32 8.00 -14.37 -5.71
C GLY A 32 7.25 -13.29 -4.92
N THR A 33 7.37 -13.31 -3.59
CA THR A 33 6.67 -12.40 -2.66
C THR A 33 7.56 -11.23 -2.25
N GLN A 34 7.82 -10.29 -3.15
CA GLN A 34 8.69 -9.12 -2.88
C GLN A 34 7.98 -7.77 -2.94
N LEU A 35 6.70 -7.75 -3.30
CA LEU A 35 5.89 -6.55 -3.37
C LEU A 35 4.77 -6.68 -2.33
N VAL A 36 4.71 -5.71 -1.43
CA VAL A 36 3.68 -5.61 -0.38
C VAL A 36 2.87 -4.36 -0.66
N THR A 37 1.56 -4.52 -0.82
CA THR A 37 0.62 -3.42 -1.03
C THR A 37 -0.49 -3.53 0.00
N ILE A 38 -0.75 -2.44 0.73
CA ILE A 38 -1.82 -2.36 1.73
C ILE A 38 -2.80 -1.29 1.29
N TYR A 39 -4.08 -1.65 1.21
CA TYR A 39 -5.17 -0.71 1.01
C TYR A 39 -5.93 -0.53 2.33
N VAL A 40 -6.06 0.72 2.76
CA VAL A 40 -6.80 1.10 3.97
C VAL A 40 -8.05 1.86 3.55
N PRO A 41 -9.24 1.25 3.68
CA PRO A 41 -10.48 1.96 3.38
C PRO A 41 -10.85 2.92 4.52
N GLU A 42 -11.70 3.91 4.24
CA GLU A 42 -12.08 4.96 5.19
C GLU A 42 -12.84 4.44 6.41
N GLU A 43 -13.55 3.31 6.27
CA GLU A 43 -14.25 2.65 7.37
C GLU A 43 -13.36 1.87 8.34
N ARG A 44 -12.08 1.62 8.00
CA ARG A 44 -11.15 0.88 8.88
C ARG A 44 -10.48 1.81 9.88
N GLN A 45 -10.48 1.40 11.15
CA GLN A 45 -9.66 2.05 12.16
C GLN A 45 -8.18 1.77 11.93
N LEU A 46 -7.35 2.80 12.12
CA LEU A 46 -5.89 2.68 11.95
C LEU A 46 -5.29 1.62 12.90
N SER A 47 -5.83 1.47 14.10
CA SER A 47 -5.44 0.42 15.05
C SER A 47 -5.56 -0.98 14.47
N ASP A 48 -6.64 -1.24 13.74
CA ASP A 48 -6.92 -2.55 13.16
C ASP A 48 -5.98 -2.84 11.99
N VAL A 49 -5.62 -1.81 11.22
CA VAL A 49 -4.61 -1.91 10.16
C VAL A 49 -3.24 -2.23 10.76
N VAL A 50 -2.83 -1.52 11.82
CA VAL A 50 -1.53 -1.77 12.48
C VAL A 50 -1.48 -3.19 13.07
N ALA A 51 -2.57 -3.63 13.71
CA ALA A 51 -2.67 -4.99 14.21
C ALA A 51 -2.55 -6.03 13.09
N HIS A 52 -3.24 -5.81 11.97
CA HIS A 52 -3.15 -6.68 10.79
C HIS A 52 -1.72 -6.72 10.21
N VAL A 53 -1.07 -5.58 10.03
CA VAL A 53 0.33 -5.50 9.55
C VAL A 53 1.29 -6.25 10.49
N THR A 54 1.10 -6.13 11.80
CA THR A 54 1.92 -6.83 12.80
C THR A 54 1.75 -8.36 12.71
N GLN A 55 0.52 -8.81 12.45
CA GLN A 55 0.23 -10.22 12.23
C GLN A 55 0.92 -10.73 10.95
N GLU A 56 0.76 -10.02 9.83
CA GLU A 56 1.41 -10.36 8.56
C GLU A 56 2.95 -10.38 8.68
N HIS A 57 3.54 -9.43 9.44
CA HIS A 57 4.97 -9.41 9.73
C HIS A 57 5.44 -10.69 10.46
N SER A 58 4.62 -11.18 11.38
CA SER A 58 4.88 -12.41 12.12
C SER A 58 4.76 -13.64 11.22
N GLU A 59 3.76 -13.68 10.34
CA GLU A 59 3.58 -14.76 9.36
C GLU A 59 4.72 -14.80 8.33
N ALA A 60 5.21 -13.64 7.90
CA ALA A 60 6.34 -13.52 6.99
C ALA A 60 7.62 -14.19 7.52
N SER A 61 7.76 -14.35 8.85
CA SER A 61 8.88 -15.06 9.48
C SER A 61 9.00 -16.53 9.03
N ASN A 62 7.91 -17.13 8.56
CA ASN A 62 7.86 -18.52 8.10
C ASN A 62 8.32 -18.70 6.65
N ILE A 63 8.61 -17.62 5.91
CA ILE A 63 9.11 -17.71 4.53
C ILE A 63 10.45 -18.44 4.53
N LYS A 64 10.56 -19.53 3.76
CA LYS A 64 11.74 -20.41 3.74
C LYS A 64 12.99 -19.69 3.21
N SER A 65 12.84 -18.92 2.14
CA SER A 65 13.92 -18.12 1.56
C SER A 65 14.32 -16.99 2.50
N LYS A 66 15.59 -16.97 2.94
CA LYS A 66 16.12 -15.92 3.83
C LYS A 66 15.97 -14.53 3.21
N GLN A 67 16.32 -14.39 1.93
CA GLN A 67 16.25 -13.11 1.22
C GLN A 67 14.82 -12.61 1.12
N THR A 68 13.88 -13.48 0.73
CA THR A 68 12.46 -13.11 0.61
C THR A 68 11.86 -12.78 1.97
N ARG A 69 12.20 -13.55 3.00
CA ARG A 69 11.75 -13.29 4.37
C ARG A 69 12.18 -11.92 4.87
N THR A 70 13.46 -11.58 4.75
CA THR A 70 13.98 -10.28 5.19
C THR A 70 13.31 -9.14 4.42
N ASN A 71 13.19 -9.25 3.09
CA ASN A 71 12.54 -8.22 2.29
C ASN A 71 11.08 -7.98 2.68
N VAL A 72 10.31 -9.04 2.97
CA VAL A 72 8.90 -8.91 3.36
C VAL A 72 8.77 -8.36 4.78
N GLN A 73 9.59 -8.83 5.72
CA GLN A 73 9.57 -8.34 7.10
C GLN A 73 9.98 -6.86 7.18
N ASP A 74 11.01 -6.46 6.43
CA ASP A 74 11.45 -5.06 6.39
C ASP A 74 10.38 -4.14 5.77
N ALA A 75 9.58 -4.64 4.82
CA ALA A 75 8.48 -3.89 4.22
C ALA A 75 7.25 -3.74 5.13
N LEU A 76 7.13 -4.58 6.17
CA LEU A 76 6.01 -4.61 7.11
C LEU A 76 6.37 -4.01 8.48
N LYS A 77 7.59 -3.49 8.64
CA LYS A 77 8.10 -2.88 9.87
C LYS A 77 7.77 -1.40 9.95
#